data_AF-A0A060BU85-F1
#
_entry.id   AF-A0A060BU85-F1
#
_cell.length_a   1.000
_cell.length_b   1.000
_cell.length_c   1.000
_cell.angle_alpha   90.00
_cell.angle_beta   90.00
_cell.angle_gamma   90.00
#
_symmetry.space_group_name_H-M   'P 1'
#
loop_
_entity.id
_entity.type
_entity.pdbx_description
1 polymer ?
#
loop_
_entity_poly.entity_id
_entity_poly.type
_entity_poly.pdbx_seq_one_letter_code
_entity_poly.pdbx_strand_id
1 'polypeptide(L)'
;MRMFCTRAAPDDSGLLQTLVEHRYLSDSSDSTGWADPSDSSISGDRGTVIRVDADDSRQRIDGFGASITQASAYLWRHRVRDPDAMMRALFDPVQGIGLSMLRQPIGPSDHVTRP
;
A
#
# COMPACT_ATOMS: atom_id res chain seq x y z
N MET A 1 -4.28 14.12 8.32
CA MET A 1 -3.60 12.87 8.75
C MET A 1 -3.17 12.13 7.49
N ARG A 2 -1.88 12.16 7.15
CA ARG A 2 -1.36 11.47 5.96
C ARG A 2 -0.65 10.21 6.45
N MET A 3 -1.16 9.04 6.06
CA MET A 3 -0.57 7.75 6.35
C MET A 3 -0.13 7.17 5.01
N PHE A 4 1.18 7.13 4.76
CA PHE A 4 1.77 6.37 3.67
C PHE A 4 2.12 4.99 4.24
N CYS A 5 1.56 3.93 3.66
CA CYS A 5 1.85 2.55 4.06
C CYS A 5 2.50 1.81 2.89
N THR A 6 3.74 1.36 3.09
CA THR A 6 4.32 0.20 2.41
C THR A 6 4.90 -0.71 3.48
N ARG A 7 4.52 -2.00 3.46
CA ARG A 7 5.12 -3.06 4.28
C ARG A 7 6.23 -3.67 3.44
N ALA A 8 7.45 -3.70 3.96
CA ALA A 8 8.52 -4.56 3.44
C ALA A 8 8.39 -5.93 4.10
N ALA A 9 8.41 -7.02 3.34
CA ALA A 9 8.76 -8.31 3.92
C ALA A 9 10.24 -8.27 4.35
N PRO A 10 10.65 -8.97 5.42
CA PRO A 10 12.04 -8.94 5.91
C PRO A 10 13.08 -9.49 4.91
N ASP A 11 12.63 -10.22 3.89
CA ASP A 11 13.40 -10.74 2.75
C ASP A 11 13.15 -9.95 1.44
N ASP A 12 12.39 -8.86 1.50
CA ASP A 12 12.05 -8.04 0.33
C ASP A 12 13.21 -7.11 -0.03
N SER A 13 14.15 -7.65 -0.79
CA SER A 13 15.27 -6.90 -1.40
C SER A 13 14.81 -5.79 -2.36
N GLY A 14 13.51 -5.69 -2.66
CA GLY A 14 12.91 -4.62 -3.46
C GLY A 14 13.11 -3.23 -2.86
N LEU A 15 13.10 -3.07 -1.53
CA LEU A 15 13.27 -1.74 -0.93
C LEU A 15 14.66 -1.12 -1.14
N LEU A 16 15.71 -1.93 -1.26
CA LEU A 16 17.04 -1.41 -1.61
C LEU A 16 17.10 -0.94 -3.07
N GLN A 17 16.25 -1.47 -3.95
CA GLN A 17 16.11 -1.01 -5.33
C GLN A 17 15.11 0.17 -5.46
N THR A 18 14.14 0.29 -4.55
CA THR A 18 13.12 1.36 -4.53
C THR A 18 13.59 2.68 -3.89
N LEU A 19 14.74 2.70 -3.20
CA LEU A 19 15.29 3.93 -2.60
C LEU A 19 15.58 5.05 -3.62
N VAL A 20 15.57 4.74 -4.93
CA VAL A 20 15.55 5.73 -6.01
C VAL A 20 14.52 5.35 -7.07
N GLU A 21 13.23 5.35 -6.74
CA GLU A 21 12.18 5.28 -7.78
C GLU A 21 11.91 6.69 -8.36
N HIS A 22 12.56 7.02 -9.47
CA HIS A 22 12.17 8.17 -10.31
C HIS A 22 10.93 7.82 -11.14
N ARG A 23 9.74 7.89 -10.55
CA ARG A 23 8.49 7.81 -11.33
C ARG A 23 8.06 9.21 -11.74
N TYR A 24 8.46 9.62 -12.95
CA TYR A 24 7.93 10.81 -13.59
C TYR A 24 6.44 10.59 -13.90
N LEU A 25 5.55 11.33 -13.23
CA LEU A 25 4.15 11.43 -13.63
C LEU A 25 4.08 12.45 -14.76
N SER A 26 4.05 12.01 -16.02
CA SER A 26 3.74 12.91 -17.14
C SER A 26 2.22 13.03 -17.26
N ASP A 27 1.67 14.16 -16.84
CA ASP A 27 0.30 14.53 -17.21
C ASP A 27 0.35 15.21 -18.58
N SER A 28 -0.16 14.53 -19.61
CA SER A 28 -0.15 15.02 -20.99
C SER A 28 -1.53 15.58 -21.33
N SER A 29 -1.71 16.88 -21.18
CA SER A 29 -2.76 17.61 -21.89
C SER A 29 -2.11 18.55 -22.90
N ASP A 30 -2.10 18.10 -24.15
CA ASP A 30 -2.15 18.87 -25.40
C ASP A 30 -1.42 20.23 -25.47
N SER A 31 -0.43 20.33 -26.37
CA SER A 31 -0.73 20.81 -27.74
C SER A 31 0.55 20.87 -28.60
N THR A 32 0.53 20.10 -29.69
CA THR A 32 1.15 20.32 -31.00
C THR A 32 2.27 21.38 -31.13
N GLY A 33 3.51 20.93 -31.31
CA GLY A 33 4.60 21.78 -31.81
C GLY A 33 5.90 20.99 -31.93
N TRP A 34 6.39 20.80 -33.15
CA TRP A 34 7.70 20.19 -33.40
C TRP A 34 8.78 21.12 -32.83
N ALA A 35 9.40 20.75 -31.72
CA ALA A 35 10.43 21.55 -31.08
C ALA A 35 11.77 21.46 -31.84
N ASP A 36 12.38 22.62 -32.08
CA ASP A 36 13.72 22.81 -32.63
C ASP A 36 14.79 22.21 -31.67
N PRO A 37 15.78 21.44 -32.16
CA PRO A 37 16.80 20.82 -31.32
C PRO A 37 17.80 21.79 -30.64
N SER A 38 17.66 23.11 -30.82
CA SER A 38 18.56 24.12 -30.25
C SER A 38 18.04 24.85 -28.99
N ASP A 39 16.83 24.54 -28.49
CA ASP A 39 16.34 25.13 -27.24
C ASP A 39 16.88 24.39 -26.00
N SER A 40 17.96 24.94 -25.43
CA SER A 40 18.55 24.46 -24.16
C SER A 40 17.76 24.88 -22.91
N SER A 41 16.58 25.49 -23.08
CA SER A 41 15.72 25.91 -21.99
C SER A 41 14.53 24.98 -21.74
N ILE A 42 14.74 23.66 -21.77
CA ILE A 42 13.85 22.74 -21.01
C ILE A 42 14.13 22.96 -19.52
N SER A 43 13.65 24.10 -19.02
CA SER A 43 13.19 24.28 -17.65
C SER A 43 11.84 23.56 -17.51
N GLY A 44 11.78 22.32 -17.99
CA GLY A 44 10.62 21.46 -17.92
C GLY A 44 10.51 20.97 -16.49
N ASP A 45 9.38 21.31 -15.87
CA ASP A 45 8.93 20.92 -14.53
C ASP A 45 9.80 19.82 -13.89
N ARG A 46 10.80 20.26 -13.11
CA ARG A 46 11.58 19.35 -12.28
C ARG A 46 10.64 18.89 -11.18
N GLY A 47 9.89 17.82 -11.46
CA GLY A 47 8.96 17.21 -10.54
C GLY A 47 9.55 17.11 -9.13
N THR A 48 8.70 17.30 -8.12
CA THR A 48 9.13 17.36 -6.72
C THR A 48 9.93 16.10 -6.35
N VAL A 49 11.20 16.29 -5.96
CA VAL A 49 12.08 15.18 -5.53
C VAL A 49 11.93 14.94 -4.04
N ILE A 50 11.46 13.75 -3.67
CA ILE A 50 11.39 13.30 -2.28
C ILE A 50 12.65 12.48 -1.98
N ARG A 51 13.39 12.86 -0.94
CA ARG A 51 14.59 12.14 -0.45
C ARG A 51 14.26 11.40 0.85
N VAL A 52 14.73 10.16 0.95
CA VAL A 52 14.60 9.33 2.15
C VAL A 52 15.98 9.26 2.82
N ASP A 53 16.05 9.61 4.10
CA ASP A 53 17.22 9.43 4.95
C ASP A 53 17.06 8.14 5.76
N ALA A 54 17.93 7.15 5.52
CA ALA A 54 17.86 5.84 6.15
C ALA A 54 18.50 5.81 7.55
N ASP A 55 19.33 6.80 7.90
CA ASP A 55 19.99 6.88 9.21
C ASP A 55 19.09 7.55 10.26
N ASP A 56 18.04 8.27 9.83
CA ASP A 56 17.02 8.89 10.69
C ASP A 56 15.89 7.90 11.06
N SER A 57 16.21 6.93 11.91
CA SER A 57 15.24 5.93 12.37
C SER A 57 14.13 6.52 13.26
N ARG A 58 12.89 6.07 13.05
CA ARG A 58 11.69 6.48 13.81
C ARG A 58 11.05 5.28 14.51
N GLN A 59 9.76 5.35 14.82
CA GLN A 59 9.06 4.26 15.48
C GLN A 59 9.15 2.96 14.69
N ARG A 60 9.32 1.85 15.40
CA ARG A 60 9.18 0.51 14.82
C ARG A 60 7.71 0.28 14.48
N ILE A 61 7.46 -0.31 13.32
CA ILE A 61 6.12 -0.72 12.89
C ILE A 61 5.90 -2.17 13.30
N ASP A 62 4.92 -2.40 14.18
CA ASP A 62 4.59 -3.75 14.67
C ASP A 62 3.78 -4.54 13.64
N GLY A 63 2.87 -3.88 12.93
CA GLY A 63 2.09 -4.53 11.89
C GLY A 63 0.91 -3.71 11.38
N PHE A 64 0.26 -4.27 10.37
CA PHE A 64 -0.98 -3.77 9.79
C PHE A 64 -2.01 -4.88 9.80
N GLY A 65 -3.27 -4.48 9.86
CA GLY A 65 -4.33 -5.40 10.21
C GLY A 65 -5.72 -4.93 9.86
N ALA A 66 -6.67 -5.82 10.11
CA ALA A 66 -8.09 -5.57 9.99
C ALA A 66 -8.83 -6.11 11.22
N SER A 67 -10.12 -5.79 11.32
CA SER A 67 -10.99 -6.44 12.30
C SER A 67 -11.74 -7.58 11.62
N ILE A 68 -11.87 -8.72 12.30
CA ILE A 68 -12.82 -9.77 11.91
C ILE A 68 -14.03 -9.59 12.83
N THR A 69 -15.07 -8.97 12.32
CA THR A 69 -16.30 -8.71 13.05
C THR A 69 -17.33 -9.80 12.74
N GLN A 70 -18.45 -9.80 13.46
CA GLN A 70 -19.53 -10.73 13.18
C GLN A 70 -20.09 -10.55 11.76
N ALA A 71 -20.14 -9.32 11.24
CA ALA A 71 -20.52 -9.04 9.86
C ALA A 71 -19.52 -9.65 8.84
N SER A 72 -18.20 -9.47 9.04
CA SER A 72 -17.22 -10.05 8.12
C SER A 72 -17.17 -11.58 8.23
N ALA A 73 -17.34 -12.15 9.42
CA ALA A 73 -17.46 -13.59 9.63
C ALA A 73 -18.72 -14.17 8.96
N TYR A 74 -19.82 -13.42 8.95
CA TYR A 74 -21.01 -13.81 8.20
C TYR A 74 -20.75 -13.84 6.70
N LEU A 75 -20.12 -12.80 6.13
CA LEU A 75 -19.74 -12.80 4.73
C LEU A 75 -18.76 -13.93 4.41
N TRP A 76 -17.80 -14.18 5.29
CA TRP A 76 -16.88 -15.30 5.18
C TRP A 76 -17.63 -16.62 5.00
N ARG A 77 -18.57 -16.90 5.91
CA ARG A 77 -19.32 -18.16 5.88
C ARG A 77 -20.25 -18.32 4.67
N HIS A 78 -20.81 -17.24 4.14
CA HIS A 78 -21.89 -17.32 3.14
C HIS A 78 -21.47 -16.92 1.73
N ARG A 79 -20.35 -16.21 1.57
CA ARG A 79 -19.92 -15.64 0.28
C ARG A 79 -18.56 -16.12 -0.17
N VAL A 80 -17.68 -16.52 0.75
CA VAL A 80 -16.35 -17.04 0.38
C VAL A 80 -16.51 -18.48 -0.10
N ARG A 81 -16.08 -18.73 -1.35
CA ARG A 81 -16.13 -20.05 -1.98
C ARG A 81 -14.95 -20.93 -1.60
N ASP A 82 -13.78 -20.31 -1.42
CA ASP A 82 -12.53 -20.97 -1.05
C ASP A 82 -11.92 -20.24 0.16
N PRO A 83 -12.24 -20.68 1.40
CA PRO A 83 -11.71 -20.08 2.62
C PRO A 83 -10.19 -20.17 2.73
N ASP A 84 -9.58 -21.24 2.23
CA ASP A 84 -8.14 -21.46 2.36
C ASP A 84 -7.37 -20.53 1.42
N ALA A 85 -7.83 -20.36 0.18
CA ALA A 85 -7.26 -19.38 -0.73
C ALA A 85 -7.40 -17.95 -0.18
N MET A 86 -8.53 -17.62 0.45
CA MET A 86 -8.72 -16.31 1.07
C MET A 86 -7.80 -16.10 2.28
N MET A 87 -7.62 -17.12 3.13
CA MET A 87 -6.69 -17.05 4.27
C MET A 87 -5.25 -16.84 3.81
N ARG A 88 -4.81 -17.56 2.76
CA ARG A 88 -3.49 -17.35 2.17
C ARG A 88 -3.37 -15.94 1.60
N ALA A 89 -4.34 -15.50 0.81
CA ALA A 89 -4.32 -14.16 0.22
C ALA A 89 -4.24 -13.05 1.28
N LEU A 90 -4.87 -13.21 2.44
CA LEU A 90 -4.90 -12.21 3.50
C LEU A 90 -3.67 -12.24 4.42
N PHE A 91 -3.22 -13.43 4.83
CA PHE A 91 -2.26 -13.58 5.94
C PHE A 91 -0.91 -14.16 5.53
N ASP A 92 -0.80 -14.79 4.35
CA ASP A 92 0.50 -15.29 3.91
C ASP A 92 1.44 -14.10 3.64
N PRO A 93 2.64 -14.07 4.25
CA PRO A 93 3.55 -12.94 4.12
C PRO A 93 4.27 -12.88 2.77
N VAL A 94 4.26 -13.96 1.99
CA VAL A 94 4.99 -14.10 0.71
C VAL A 94 4.01 -14.17 -0.46
N GLN A 95 2.98 -15.01 -0.34
CA GLN A 95 1.99 -15.28 -1.40
C GLN A 95 0.72 -14.44 -1.25
N GLY A 96 0.59 -13.67 -0.17
CA GLY A 96 -0.57 -12.82 0.14
C GLY A 96 -0.16 -11.39 0.48
N ILE A 97 -1.12 -10.62 1.02
CA ILE A 97 -0.88 -9.23 1.45
C ILE A 97 -0.24 -9.12 2.84
N GLY A 98 -0.02 -10.25 3.53
CA GLY A 98 0.73 -10.31 4.79
C GLY A 98 0.14 -9.52 5.96
N LEU A 99 -1.19 -9.55 6.15
CA LEU A 99 -1.80 -9.01 7.37
C LEU A 99 -1.19 -9.69 8.60
N SER A 100 -0.86 -8.90 9.62
CA SER A 100 -0.09 -9.36 10.80
C SER A 100 -0.70 -8.94 12.13
N MET A 101 -1.80 -8.19 12.10
CA MET A 101 -2.52 -7.78 13.29
C MET A 101 -4.02 -7.93 13.09
N LEU A 102 -4.73 -8.27 14.17
CA LEU A 102 -6.18 -8.28 14.21
C LEU A 102 -6.68 -7.43 15.37
N ARG A 103 -7.71 -6.63 15.13
CA ARG A 103 -8.46 -5.94 16.19
C ARG A 103 -9.79 -6.66 16.37
N GLN A 104 -9.93 -7.40 17.47
CA GLN A 104 -11.15 -8.14 17.75
C GLN A 104 -11.96 -7.41 18.82
N PRO A 105 -13.25 -7.13 18.58
CA PRO A 105 -14.12 -6.58 19.62
C PRO A 105 -14.36 -7.64 20.71
N ILE A 106 -14.46 -7.19 21.96
CA ILE A 106 -14.96 -8.01 23.06
C ILE A 106 -16.45 -7.66 23.21
N GLY A 107 -17.31 -8.61 22.86
CA GLY A 107 -18.75 -8.38 22.73
C GLY A 107 -19.17 -7.90 21.33
N PRO A 108 -20.46 -7.60 21.14
CA PRO A 108 -20.97 -7.11 19.86
C PRO A 108 -20.37 -5.74 19.54
N SER A 109 -19.97 -5.54 18.29
CA SER A 109 -19.70 -4.20 17.74
C SER A 109 -20.92 -3.71 16.96
N ASP A 110 -20.87 -2.50 16.42
CA ASP A 110 -21.81 -2.01 15.40
C ASP A 110 -21.82 -2.88 14.12
N HIS A 111 -20.77 -3.67 13.89
CA HIS A 111 -20.62 -4.61 12.77
C HIS A 111 -21.11 -6.02 13.14
N VAL A 112 -22.37 -6.11 13.58
CA VAL A 112 -23.08 -7.36 13.89
C VAL A 112 -24.21 -7.62 12.91
N THR A 113 -24.61 -8.87 12.77
CA THR A 113 -25.68 -9.24 11.82
C THR A 113 -27.08 -8.99 12.35
N ARG A 114 -27.22 -8.73 13.66
CA ARG A 114 -28.47 -8.40 14.34
C ARG A 114 -28.19 -7.42 15.48
N PRO A 115 -29.14 -6.52 15.81
CA PRO A 115 -29.02 -5.60 16.95
C PRO A 115 -28.83 -6.32 18.29
#